data_AF-A0A5C7K1Q6-F1
#
_entry.id   AF-A0A5C7K1Q6-F1
#
_cell.length_a   1.000
_cell.length_b   1.000
_cell.length_c   1.000
_cell.angle_alpha   90.00
_cell.angle_beta   90.00
_cell.angle_gamma   90.00
#
_symmetry.space_group_name_H-M   'P 1'
#
loop_
_entity.id
_entity.type
_entity.pdbx_description
1 polymer ?
#
loop_
_entity_poly.entity_id
_entity_poly.type
_entity_poly.pdbx_seq_one_letter_code
_entity_poly.pdbx_strand_id
1 'polypeptide(L)'
;MKRGLGWQRVTREALADHLRQADILASEALGDTSVYRCKDGDGESIAVSLAGNDGAEGLIIRLRVERPVPLERRRKTAPPAPGR
;
A
#
# COMPACT_ATOMS: atom_id res chain seq x y z
N MET A 1 4.63 15.84 2.38
CA MET A 1 4.71 14.47 1.86
C MET A 1 3.28 13.96 1.73
N LYS A 2 2.79 13.66 0.52
CA LYS A 2 1.43 13.16 0.32
C LYS A 2 1.46 11.64 0.52
N ARG A 3 0.84 11.15 1.58
CA ARG A 3 0.67 9.70 1.80
C ARG A 3 -0.52 9.30 0.94
N GLY A 4 -0.28 8.48 -0.07
CA GLY A 4 -1.34 7.94 -0.92
C GLY A 4 -1.86 6.63 -0.33
N LEU A 5 -3.18 6.48 -0.24
CA LEU A 5 -3.78 5.18 0.02
C LEU A 5 -4.02 4.51 -1.34
N GLY A 6 -3.39 3.36 -1.55
CA GLY A 6 -3.70 2.48 -2.67
C GLY A 6 -4.59 1.35 -2.20
N TRP A 7 -5.61 1.00 -2.98
CA TRP A 7 -6.45 -0.17 -2.71
C TRP A 7 -6.64 -0.99 -3.97
N GLN A 8 -6.79 -2.31 -3.80
CA GLN A 8 -7.01 -3.26 -4.88
C GLN A 8 -8.04 -4.30 -4.42
N ARG A 9 -9.04 -4.56 -5.27
CA ARG A 9 -9.92 -5.72 -5.12
C ARG A 9 -9.20 -6.98 -5.58
N VAL A 10 -9.35 -8.04 -4.81
CA VAL A 10 -8.71 -9.34 -5.05
C VAL A 10 -9.73 -10.45 -4.92
N THR A 11 -9.44 -11.60 -5.52
CA THR A 11 -10.25 -12.80 -5.28
C THR A 11 -10.06 -13.28 -3.84
N ARG A 12 -10.98 -14.11 -3.36
CA ARG A 12 -10.84 -14.80 -2.06
C ARG A 12 -9.52 -15.55 -1.93
N GLU A 13 -9.09 -16.24 -2.99
CA GLU A 13 -7.84 -17.01 -2.99
C GLU A 13 -6.62 -16.10 -2.82
N ALA A 14 -6.58 -14.98 -3.55
CA ALA A 14 -5.50 -14.00 -3.42
C ALA A 14 -5.50 -13.30 -2.05
N LEU A 15 -6.68 -13.07 -1.45
CA LEU A 15 -6.78 -12.57 -0.08
C LEU A 15 -6.21 -13.59 0.93
N ALA A 16 -6.57 -14.86 0.78
CA ALA A 16 -6.09 -15.93 1.66
C ALA A 16 -4.57 -16.13 1.55
N ASP A 17 -4.02 -16.04 0.32
CA ASP A 17 -2.57 -16.08 0.09
C ASP A 17 -1.87 -14.88 0.75
N HIS A 18 -2.41 -13.66 0.61
CA HIS A 18 -1.87 -12.47 1.29
C HIS A 18 -1.86 -12.64 2.81
N LEU A 19 -2.96 -13.11 3.40
CA LEU A 19 -3.07 -13.35 4.85
C LEU A 19 -2.13 -14.46 5.33
N ARG A 20 -1.82 -15.45 4.50
CA ARG A 20 -0.88 -16.52 4.82
C ARG A 20 0.57 -16.03 4.83
N GLN A 21 0.91 -15.07 3.98
CA GLN A 21 2.27 -14.54 3.84
C GLN A 21 2.55 -13.38 4.80
N ALA A 22 1.53 -12.63 5.21
CA ALA A 22 1.68 -11.47 6.08
C ALA A 22 1.60 -11.81 7.57
N ASP A 23 2.24 -10.99 8.40
CA ASP A 23 2.10 -11.03 9.86
C ASP A 23 0.82 -10.29 10.27
N ILE A 24 -0.11 -10.97 10.95
CA ILE A 24 -1.40 -10.40 11.36
C ILE A 24 -1.24 -9.74 12.72
N LEU A 25 -1.24 -8.40 12.72
CA LEU A 25 -1.07 -7.58 13.92
C LEU A 25 -2.38 -7.39 14.71
N ALA A 26 -3.51 -7.37 14.00
CA ALA A 26 -4.84 -7.22 14.60
C ALA A 26 -5.92 -7.76 13.66
N SER A 27 -7.02 -8.24 14.23
CA SER A 27 -8.19 -8.69 13.48
C SER A 27 -9.46 -8.18 14.14
N GLU A 28 -10.40 -7.68 13.34
CA GLU A 28 -11.70 -7.20 13.80
C GLU A 28 -12.80 -7.70 12.84
N ALA A 29 -13.93 -8.14 13.40
CA ALA A 29 -15.09 -8.54 12.63
C ALA A 29 -16.19 -7.46 12.76
N LEU A 30 -16.70 -7.02 11.62
CA LEU A 30 -17.75 -6.01 11.47
C LEU A 30 -18.92 -6.63 10.69
N GLY A 31 -19.83 -7.28 11.42
CA GLY A 31 -20.88 -8.09 10.82
C GLY A 31 -20.29 -9.26 10.03
N ASP A 32 -20.66 -9.37 8.76
CA ASP A 32 -20.14 -10.40 7.84
C ASP A 32 -18.78 -10.04 7.21
N THR A 33 -18.24 -8.86 7.53
CA THR A 33 -16.94 -8.41 7.03
C THR A 33 -15.86 -8.65 8.08
N SER A 34 -14.69 -9.16 7.67
CA SER A 34 -13.53 -9.29 8.56
C SER A 34 -12.40 -8.39 8.07
N VAL A 35 -11.80 -7.64 8.99
CA VAL A 35 -10.70 -6.70 8.73
C VAL A 35 -9.46 -7.18 9.47
N TYR A 36 -8.34 -7.22 8.77
CA TYR A 36 -7.05 -7.66 9.28
C TYR A 36 -6.01 -6.58 9.05
N ARG A 37 -5.35 -6.14 10.12
CA ARG A 37 -4.16 -5.30 10.03
C ARG A 37 -2.95 -6.21 9.89
N CYS A 38 -2.25 -6.07 8.78
CA CYS A 38 -1.17 -6.96 8.37
C CYS A 38 0.13 -6.18 8.21
N LYS A 39 1.27 -6.86 8.36
CA LYS A 39 2.59 -6.33 8.06
C LYS A 39 3.37 -7.34 7.25
N ASP A 40 3.94 -6.89 6.14
CA ASP A 40 4.79 -7.70 5.27
C ASP A 40 6.09 -6.95 4.91
N GLY A 41 6.90 -7.53 4.03
CA GLY A 41 8.18 -6.95 3.60
C GLY A 41 8.06 -5.60 2.89
N ASP A 42 6.90 -5.30 2.29
CA ASP A 42 6.58 -4.03 1.62
C ASP A 42 6.06 -2.96 2.60
N GLY A 43 5.54 -3.38 3.76
CA GLY A 43 5.09 -2.50 4.83
C GLY A 43 3.78 -2.92 5.49
N GLU A 44 3.07 -1.96 6.08
CA GLU A 44 1.76 -2.20 6.68
C GLU A 44 0.65 -2.20 5.62
N SER A 45 -0.27 -3.16 5.75
CA SER A 45 -1.44 -3.31 4.89
C SER A 45 -2.70 -3.62 5.71
N ILE A 46 -3.86 -3.32 5.13
CA ILE A 46 -5.16 -3.73 5.69
C ILE A 46 -5.82 -4.66 4.67
N ALA A 47 -6.10 -5.88 5.09
CA ALA A 47 -6.83 -6.87 4.31
C ALA A 47 -8.28 -6.92 4.82
N VAL A 48 -9.25 -6.89 3.91
CA VAL A 48 -10.67 -6.93 4.23
C VAL A 48 -11.30 -8.09 3.47
N SER A 49 -11.93 -9.00 4.19
CA SER A 49 -12.76 -10.06 3.66
C SER A 49 -14.19 -9.54 3.56
N LEU A 50 -14.70 -9.35 2.33
CA LEU A 50 -16.07 -8.91 2.09
C LEU A 50 -16.96 -10.13 1.90
N ALA A 51 -18.00 -10.28 2.73
CA ALA A 51 -19.05 -11.24 2.46
C ALA A 51 -19.94 -10.71 1.33
N GLY A 52 -19.98 -11.42 0.20
CA GLY A 52 -20.76 -11.06 -0.97
C GLY A 52 -21.29 -12.29 -1.70
N ASN A 53 -22.50 -12.16 -2.26
CA ASN A 53 -23.25 -13.24 -2.90
C ASN A 53 -22.75 -13.57 -4.33
N ASP A 54 -21.92 -12.71 -4.95
CA ASP A 54 -21.51 -12.78 -6.36
C ASP A 54 -20.02 -13.16 -6.53
N GLY A 55 -19.55 -14.05 -5.65
CA GLY A 55 -18.14 -14.40 -5.52
C GLY A 55 -17.49 -13.61 -4.39
N ALA A 56 -17.01 -14.31 -3.37
CA ALA A 56 -16.33 -13.68 -2.24
C ALA A 56 -15.09 -12.92 -2.74
N GLU A 57 -15.12 -11.60 -2.59
CA GLU A 57 -14.02 -10.70 -2.95
C GLU A 57 -13.31 -10.23 -1.67
N GLY A 58 -12.00 -9.99 -1.79
CA GLY A 58 -11.19 -9.32 -0.78
C GLY A 58 -10.81 -7.92 -1.22
N LEU A 59 -10.46 -7.06 -0.26
CA LEU A 59 -9.83 -5.77 -0.53
C LEU A 59 -8.51 -5.70 0.21
N ILE A 60 -7.44 -5.33 -0.49
CA ILE A 60 -6.13 -5.06 0.13
C ILE A 60 -5.85 -3.57 -0.02
N ILE A 61 -5.62 -2.92 1.12
CA ILE A 61 -5.27 -1.50 1.23
C ILE A 61 -3.81 -1.41 1.65
N ARG A 62 -3.00 -0.66 0.90
CA ARG A 62 -1.59 -0.44 1.20
C ARG A 62 -1.30 1.06 1.31
N LEU A 63 -0.48 1.41 2.28
CA LEU A 63 0.08 2.75 2.39
C LEU A 63 1.17 2.92 1.33
N ARG A 64 0.86 3.63 0.24
CA ARG A 64 1.88 4.07 -0.70
C ARG A 64 2.55 5.31 -0.13
N VAL A 65 3.73 5.11 0.44
CA VAL A 65 4.67 6.23 0.61
C VAL A 65 5.27 6.47 -0.77
N GLU A 66 4.83 7.53 -1.46
CA GLU A 66 5.62 8.05 -2.57
C GLU A 66 6.98 8.45 -1.99
N ARG A 67 7.97 7.55 -2.10
CA ARG A 67 9.35 7.89 -1.80
C ARG A 67 9.71 8.99 -2.79
N PRO A 68 9.98 10.23 -2.36
CA PRO A 68 10.40 11.25 -3.29
C PRO A 68 11.61 10.71 -4.02
N VAL A 69 11.54 10.70 -5.36
CA VAL A 69 12.69 10.43 -6.22
C VAL A 69 13.86 11.22 -5.66
N PRO A 70 15.03 10.59 -5.44
CA PRO A 70 16.19 11.34 -4.98
C PRO A 70 16.37 12.52 -5.93
N LEU A 71 16.52 13.73 -5.39
CA LEU A 71 16.91 14.92 -6.13
C LEU A 71 18.34 14.70 -6.64
N GLU A 72 18.50 13.85 -7.65
CA GLU A 72 19.75 13.72 -8.38
C GLU A 72 19.93 14.99 -9.22
N ARG A 73 20.59 15.94 -8.56
CA ARG A 73 21.55 16.88 -9.17
C ARG A 73 21.03 17.68 -10.37
N ARG A 74 20.18 18.69 -10.11
CA ARG A 74 20.33 19.98 -10.80
C ARG A 74 21.51 20.77 -10.21
N ARG A 75 22.72 20.21 -10.28
CA ARG A 75 23.96 21.00 -10.33
C ARG A 75 24.51 20.86 -11.75
N LYS A 76 23.79 21.40 -12.72
CA LYS A 76 24.39 21.74 -14.01
C LYS A 76 24.90 23.17 -13.86
N THR A 77 26.14 23.25 -13.40
CA THR A 77 27.17 24.19 -13.85
C THR A 77 26.72 25.63 -14.10
N ALA A 78 27.08 26.53 -13.17
CA ALA A 78 27.16 27.95 -13.47
C ALA A 78 28.21 28.17 -14.59
N PRO A 79 27.91 28.93 -15.65
CA PRO A 79 28.94 29.63 -16.41
C PRO A 79 29.36 30.89 -15.63
N PRO A 80 30.66 31.26 -15.64
CA PRO A 80 31.14 32.47 -14.97
C PRO A 80 30.60 33.74 -15.66
N ALA A 81 30.33 34.77 -14.86
CA ALA A 81 29.98 36.10 -15.33
C ALA A 81 31.11 36.70 -16.20
N PRO A 82 30.81 37.39 -17.30
CA PRO A 82 31.75 38.36 -17.86
C PRO A 82 31.54 39.70 -17.15
N GLY A 83 32.55 40.13 -16.41
CA GLY A 83 32.68 41.51 -15.99
C GLY A 83 33.10 42.39 -17.17
N ARG A 84 32.34 43.45 -17.42
CA ARG A 84 32.83 44.82 -17.62
C ARG A 84 31.65 45.79 -17.71
#